data_AF-A0A932JM42-F1
#
_entry.id   AF-A0A932JM42-F1
#
_cell.length_a   1.000
_cell.length_b   1.000
_cell.length_c   1.000
_cell.angle_alpha   90.00
_cell.angle_beta   90.00
_cell.angle_gamma   90.00
#
_symmetry.space_group_name_H-M   'P 1'
#
loop_
_entity.id
_entity.type
_entity.pdbx_description
1 polymer ?
#
loop_
_entity_poly.entity_id
_entity_poly.type
_entity_poly.pdbx_seq_one_letter_code
_entity_poly.pdbx_strand_id
1 'polypeptide(L)'
;MTENGLDAVEIIENGAQVKLVRRKAQVTQVPVPIPVGAGSAPSAPAVTPQASHAPAAAAPAAPVPAGTAVKSPMMGIFYRAPSPSSPPFCKEGDQVKPGHVICMIEAMKVFNEIKA
;
A
#
# COMPACT_ATOMS: atom_id res chain seq x y z
N MET A 1 -23.17 18.55 -12.73
CA MET A 1 -21.90 18.02 -12.20
C MET A 1 -22.19 17.34 -10.86
N THR A 2 -22.70 16.10 -10.89
CA THR A 2 -23.42 15.57 -9.71
C THR A 2 -23.21 14.06 -9.47
N GLU A 3 -22.20 13.47 -10.11
CA GLU A 3 -21.94 12.02 -10.07
C GLU A 3 -20.79 11.65 -9.11
N ASN A 4 -19.80 12.54 -8.96
CA ASN A 4 -18.58 12.29 -8.17
C ASN A 4 -18.53 13.03 -6.82
N GLY A 5 -19.60 13.76 -6.45
CA GLY A 5 -19.70 14.49 -5.19
C GLY A 5 -18.62 15.56 -5.01
N LEU A 6 -18.38 16.38 -6.04
CA LEU A 6 -17.42 17.48 -6.05
C LEU A 6 -18.17 18.82 -6.06
N ASP A 7 -17.76 19.78 -5.22
CA ASP A 7 -18.36 21.11 -5.13
C ASP A 7 -17.81 22.04 -6.23
N ALA A 8 -16.54 21.88 -6.62
CA ALA A 8 -15.93 22.59 -7.74
C ALA A 8 -14.82 21.76 -8.40
N VAL A 9 -14.64 21.98 -9.70
CA VAL A 9 -13.57 21.37 -10.53
C VAL A 9 -12.99 22.47 -11.41
N GLU A 10 -11.77 22.92 -11.10
CA GLU A 10 -10.95 23.80 -11.93
C GLU A 10 -9.97 22.94 -12.74
N ILE A 11 -9.91 23.14 -14.06
CA ILE A 11 -8.95 22.49 -14.96
C ILE A 11 -8.33 23.58 -15.84
N ILE A 12 -7.01 23.63 -15.84
CA ILE A 12 -6.18 24.43 -16.75
C ILE A 12 -5.18 23.45 -17.36
N GLU A 13 -4.73 23.69 -18.60
CA GLU A 13 -3.72 22.86 -19.28
C GLU A 13 -2.62 23.72 -19.94
N ASN A 14 -1.41 23.14 -20.01
CA ASN A 14 -0.15 23.64 -20.62
C ASN A 14 0.79 24.62 -19.86
N GLY A 15 0.51 25.39 -18.81
CA GLY A 15 -0.74 25.81 -18.17
C GLY A 15 -1.35 24.86 -17.14
N ALA A 16 -0.79 23.67 -16.90
CA ALA A 16 -1.53 22.58 -16.27
C ALA A 16 -1.64 22.64 -14.73
N GLN A 17 -2.72 23.22 -14.21
CA GLN A 17 -3.16 23.01 -12.82
C GLN A 17 -4.61 22.52 -12.78
N VAL A 18 -4.84 21.44 -12.03
CA VAL A 18 -6.16 20.85 -11.79
C VAL A 18 -6.46 20.90 -10.30
N LYS A 19 -7.63 21.44 -9.93
CA LYS A 19 -8.01 21.74 -8.55
C LYS A 19 -9.44 21.28 -8.30
N LEU A 20 -9.58 20.19 -7.56
CA LEU A 20 -10.87 19.63 -7.15
C LEU A 20 -11.17 20.07 -5.71
N VAL A 21 -12.35 20.62 -5.49
CA VAL A 21 -12.88 20.95 -4.17
C VAL A 21 -14.04 20.02 -3.84
N ARG A 22 -13.96 19.35 -2.68
CA ARG A 22 -15.03 18.51 -2.13
C ARG A 22 -15.23 18.85 -0.66
N ARG A 23 -16.43 19.30 -0.32
CA ARG A 23 -16.84 19.64 1.03
C ARG A 23 -17.00 18.35 1.83
N LYS A 24 -16.14 18.15 2.84
CA LYS A 24 -16.41 17.15 3.87
C LYS A 24 -17.68 17.59 4.61
N ALA A 25 -18.69 16.73 4.64
CA ALA A 25 -19.87 16.97 5.45
C ALA A 25 -19.45 17.07 6.92
N GLN A 26 -19.66 18.24 7.54
CA GLN A 26 -19.55 18.36 8.98
C GLN A 26 -20.73 17.62 9.59
N VAL A 27 -20.45 16.50 10.24
CA VAL A 27 -21.46 15.71 10.95
C VAL A 27 -21.80 16.44 12.24
N THR A 28 -22.81 17.31 12.19
CA THR A 28 -23.41 17.90 13.39
C THR A 28 -24.04 16.77 14.21
N GLN A 29 -23.34 16.32 15.25
CA GLN A 29 -23.87 15.30 16.16
C GLN A 29 -24.99 15.92 17.00
N VAL A 30 -26.24 15.57 16.67
CA VAL A 30 -27.39 15.83 17.53
C VAL A 30 -27.37 14.80 18.65
N PRO A 31 -27.29 15.18 19.94
CA PRO A 31 -27.34 14.23 21.04
C PRO A 31 -28.75 13.65 21.17
N VAL A 32 -28.85 12.32 21.11
CA VAL A 32 -30.10 11.57 21.32
C VAL A 32 -30.09 10.97 22.73
N PRO A 33 -31.13 11.17 23.56
CA PRO A 33 -31.19 10.57 24.89
C PRO A 33 -31.35 9.04 24.82
N ILE A 34 -30.62 8.32 25.67
CA ILE A 34 -30.57 6.85 25.68
C ILE A 34 -31.56 6.32 26.74
N PRO A 35 -32.51 5.43 26.41
CA PRO A 35 -33.33 4.76 27.41
C PRO A 35 -32.52 3.71 28.18
N VAL A 36 -32.67 3.68 29.51
CA VAL A 36 -32.00 2.68 30.37
C VAL A 36 -32.78 1.36 30.33
N GLY A 37 -32.33 0.43 29.49
CA GLY A 37 -32.85 -0.95 29.44
C GLY A 37 -31.91 -1.94 30.11
N ALA A 38 -32.40 -2.67 31.12
CA ALA A 38 -31.69 -3.80 31.68
C ALA A 38 -31.89 -5.05 30.80
N GLY A 39 -30.80 -5.71 30.40
CA GLY A 39 -30.84 -6.88 29.51
C GLY A 39 -29.59 -7.75 29.64
N SER A 40 -29.79 -9.08 29.65
CA SER A 40 -28.77 -10.09 29.95
C SER A 40 -27.60 -10.13 28.95
N ALA A 41 -26.42 -10.51 29.45
CA ALA A 41 -25.19 -10.57 28.65
C ALA A 41 -25.15 -11.77 27.68
N PRO A 42 -24.78 -11.57 26.40
CA PRO A 42 -24.34 -12.65 25.52
C PRO A 42 -22.84 -12.94 25.72
N SER A 43 -22.46 -14.22 25.75
CA SER A 43 -21.04 -14.61 25.74
C SER A 43 -20.42 -14.37 24.36
N ALA A 44 -19.34 -13.59 24.29
CA ALA A 44 -18.62 -13.34 23.04
C ALA A 44 -17.70 -14.52 22.66
N PRO A 45 -17.57 -14.86 21.37
CA PRO A 45 -16.53 -15.79 20.91
C PRO A 45 -15.12 -15.27 21.20
N ALA A 46 -14.20 -16.16 21.52
CA ALA A 46 -12.80 -15.80 21.78
C ALA A 46 -12.11 -15.33 20.49
N VAL A 47 -11.82 -14.03 20.40
CA VAL A 47 -11.07 -13.45 19.27
C VAL A 47 -9.59 -13.79 19.44
N THR A 48 -9.08 -14.72 18.63
CA THR A 48 -7.64 -15.00 18.56
C THR A 48 -6.89 -13.74 18.11
N PRO A 49 -5.88 -13.24 18.85
CA PRO A 49 -5.14 -12.06 18.44
C PRO A 49 -4.43 -12.27 17.10
N GLN A 50 -4.90 -11.60 16.05
CA GLN A 50 -4.20 -11.55 14.78
C GLN A 50 -2.86 -10.83 15.00
N ALA A 51 -1.74 -11.52 14.70
CA ALA A 51 -0.41 -11.05 15.05
C ALA A 51 -0.09 -9.69 14.42
N SER A 52 -0.05 -8.65 15.26
CA SER A 52 0.44 -7.33 14.89
C SER A 52 1.89 -7.44 14.45
N HIS A 53 2.18 -7.05 13.20
CA HIS A 53 3.55 -6.96 12.72
C HIS A 53 4.24 -5.79 13.41
N ALA A 54 4.86 -6.07 14.56
CA ALA A 54 5.84 -5.18 15.16
C ALA A 54 7.01 -4.96 14.18
N PRO A 55 7.65 -3.77 14.16
CA PRO A 55 8.86 -3.56 13.37
C PRO A 55 9.93 -4.57 13.78
N ALA A 56 10.31 -5.45 12.85
CA ALA A 56 11.37 -6.42 13.11
C ALA A 56 12.69 -5.67 13.34
N ALA A 57 13.35 -5.93 14.48
CA ALA A 57 14.67 -5.39 14.74
C ALA A 57 15.63 -5.85 13.64
N ALA A 58 16.42 -4.93 13.08
CA ALA A 58 17.30 -5.22 11.96
C ALA A 58 18.36 -6.25 12.36
N ALA A 59 18.23 -7.48 11.85
CA ALA A 59 19.24 -8.51 12.00
C ALA A 59 20.57 -8.07 11.34
N PRO A 60 21.72 -8.57 11.81
CA PRO A 60 23.01 -8.28 11.17
C PRO A 60 22.97 -8.61 9.67
N ALA A 61 23.44 -7.68 8.84
CA ALA A 61 23.45 -7.87 7.40
C ALA A 61 24.32 -9.09 7.04
N ALA A 62 23.72 -10.05 6.32
CA ALA A 62 24.45 -11.20 5.79
C ALA A 62 25.57 -10.73 4.84
N PRO A 63 26.70 -11.48 4.74
CA PRO A 63 27.78 -11.13 3.84
C PRO A 63 27.28 -11.02 2.40
N VAL A 64 27.63 -9.93 1.73
CA VAL A 64 27.17 -9.63 0.37
C VAL A 64 27.69 -10.71 -0.59
N PRO A 65 26.83 -11.41 -1.35
CA PRO A 65 27.28 -12.41 -2.31
C PRO A 65 28.24 -11.85 -3.36
N ALA A 66 29.23 -12.63 -3.75
CA ALA A 66 30.17 -12.24 -4.80
C ALA A 66 29.46 -12.19 -6.17
N GLY A 67 29.52 -11.04 -6.85
CA GLY A 67 28.89 -10.83 -8.16
C GLY A 67 28.52 -9.37 -8.41
N THR A 68 27.78 -9.12 -9.50
CA THR A 68 27.28 -7.78 -9.83
C THR A 68 26.02 -7.46 -9.03
N ALA A 69 26.15 -6.57 -8.04
CA ALA A 69 25.02 -6.13 -7.22
C ALA A 69 24.14 -5.11 -7.95
N VAL A 70 22.95 -5.54 -8.41
CA VAL A 70 21.91 -4.62 -8.92
C VAL A 70 21.31 -3.85 -7.74
N LYS A 71 21.62 -2.55 -7.65
CA LYS A 71 21.11 -1.67 -6.59
C LYS A 71 19.77 -1.07 -7.00
N SER A 72 18.90 -0.81 -6.03
CA SER A 72 17.66 -0.05 -6.29
C SER A 72 18.00 1.39 -6.71
N PRO A 73 17.37 1.94 -7.77
CA PRO A 73 17.48 3.35 -8.13
C PRO A 73 16.59 4.27 -7.26
N MET A 74 15.70 3.72 -6.43
CA MET A 74 14.70 4.47 -5.66
C MET A 74 14.42 3.86 -4.27
N MET A 75 13.82 4.64 -3.38
CA MET A 75 13.28 4.15 -2.11
C MET A 75 11.82 3.70 -2.31
N GLY A 76 11.47 2.52 -1.81
CA GLY A 76 10.15 1.92 -2.00
C GLY A 76 10.05 0.50 -1.41
N ILE A 77 8.90 -0.15 -1.63
CA ILE A 77 8.62 -1.52 -1.20
C ILE A 77 9.03 -2.50 -2.30
N PHE A 78 9.84 -3.51 -1.96
CA PHE A 78 10.34 -4.53 -2.90
C PHE A 78 9.37 -5.72 -3.00
N TYR A 79 9.05 -6.12 -4.24
CA TYR A 79 8.22 -7.28 -4.56
C TYR A 79 8.98 -8.26 -5.47
N ARG A 80 8.97 -9.56 -5.11
CA ARG A 80 9.56 -10.65 -5.91
C ARG A 80 8.69 -11.11 -7.08
N ALA A 81 7.41 -10.71 -7.12
CA ALA A 81 6.41 -11.15 -8.09
C ALA A 81 5.47 -9.96 -8.44
N PRO A 82 4.82 -9.96 -9.63
CA PRO A 82 3.91 -8.89 -10.02
C PRO A 82 2.56 -8.91 -9.27
N SER A 83 2.19 -10.03 -8.64
CA SER A 83 1.04 -10.12 -7.73
C SER A 83 1.25 -11.22 -6.67
N PRO A 84 0.48 -11.27 -5.57
CA PRO A 84 0.62 -12.31 -4.54
C PRO A 84 0.38 -13.74 -5.03
N SER A 85 -0.39 -13.90 -6.11
CA SER A 85 -0.72 -15.20 -6.72
C SER A 85 0.17 -15.56 -7.91
N SER A 86 1.07 -14.66 -8.32
CA SER A 86 1.97 -14.85 -9.45
C SER A 86 3.27 -15.56 -9.03
N PRO A 87 3.92 -16.33 -9.92
CA PRO A 87 5.29 -16.78 -9.67
C PRO A 87 6.24 -15.58 -9.53
N PRO A 88 7.39 -15.74 -8.84
CA PRO A 88 8.41 -14.71 -8.79
C PRO A 88 9.03 -14.46 -10.17
N PHE A 89 9.50 -13.24 -10.41
CA PHE A 89 10.18 -12.86 -11.65
C PHE A 89 11.41 -13.72 -11.93
N CYS A 90 12.20 -14.02 -10.88
CA CYS A 90 13.34 -14.94 -10.95
C CYS A 90 13.57 -15.67 -9.62
N LYS A 91 14.25 -16.82 -9.72
CA LYS A 91 14.69 -17.70 -8.62
C LYS A 91 16.21 -17.77 -8.56
N GLU A 92 16.73 -18.30 -7.47
CA GLU A 92 18.16 -18.58 -7.32
C GLU A 92 18.56 -19.69 -8.30
N GLY A 93 19.59 -19.42 -9.11
CA GLY A 93 20.03 -20.30 -10.21
C GLY A 93 19.46 -19.98 -11.59
N ASP A 94 18.45 -19.11 -11.71
CA ASP A 94 17.90 -18.70 -13.01
C ASP A 94 18.89 -17.84 -13.81
N GLN A 95 19.03 -18.11 -15.12
CA GLN A 95 19.93 -17.35 -16.00
C GLN A 95 19.26 -16.08 -16.54
N VAL A 96 19.50 -14.95 -15.88
CA VAL A 96 19.03 -13.63 -16.32
C VAL A 96 19.87 -13.06 -17.48
N LYS A 97 19.29 -12.10 -18.22
CA LYS A 97 19.91 -11.38 -19.35
C LYS A 97 19.62 -9.88 -19.23
N PRO A 98 20.44 -8.99 -19.84
CA PRO A 98 20.16 -7.56 -19.85
C PRO A 98 18.73 -7.24 -20.32
N GLY A 99 18.04 -6.37 -19.60
CA GLY A 99 16.64 -6.01 -19.83
C GLY A 99 15.59 -6.96 -19.23
N HIS A 100 15.99 -8.11 -18.67
CA HIS A 100 15.07 -9.05 -18.01
C HIS A 100 14.60 -8.47 -16.66
N VAL A 101 13.29 -8.48 -16.39
CA VAL A 101 12.72 -7.98 -15.12
C VAL A 101 13.04 -8.96 -13.99
N ILE A 102 13.68 -8.49 -12.92
CA ILE A 102 14.11 -9.34 -11.79
C ILE A 102 13.32 -9.06 -10.49
N CYS A 103 12.76 -7.86 -10.35
CA CYS A 103 11.86 -7.49 -9.27
C CYS A 103 11.02 -6.26 -9.63
N MET A 104 10.09 -5.92 -8.75
CA MET A 104 9.26 -4.71 -8.85
C MET A 104 9.41 -3.89 -7.56
N ILE A 105 9.43 -2.57 -7.69
CA ILE A 105 9.49 -1.63 -6.55
C ILE A 105 8.30 -0.68 -6.60
N GLU A 106 7.51 -0.65 -5.52
CA GLU A 106 6.45 0.33 -5.32
C GLU A 106 7.00 1.57 -4.60
N ALA A 107 6.91 2.72 -5.24
CA ALA A 107 7.21 4.02 -4.64
C ALA A 107 5.97 4.91 -4.78
N MET A 108 5.41 5.38 -3.66
CA MET A 108 4.24 6.28 -3.64
C MET A 108 3.03 5.77 -4.46
N LYS A 109 2.75 4.46 -4.42
CA LYS A 109 1.73 3.73 -5.22
C LYS A 109 2.03 3.60 -6.73
N VAL A 110 3.22 3.97 -7.19
CA VAL A 110 3.71 3.71 -8.54
C VAL A 110 4.58 2.46 -8.53
N PHE A 111 4.23 1.48 -9.35
CA PHE A 111 4.96 0.22 -9.48
C PHE A 111 5.98 0.30 -10.62
N ASN A 112 7.26 0.05 -10.31
CA ASN A 112 8.36 0.16 -11.25
C ASN A 112 9.07 -1.19 -11.42
N GLU A 113 9.22 -1.66 -12.65
CA GLU A 113 10.02 -2.84 -12.97
C GLU A 113 11.52 -2.53 -12.83
N ILE A 114 12.27 -3.41 -12.17
CA ILE A 114 13.74 -3.37 -12.13
C ILE A 114 14.29 -4.45 -13.04
N LYS A 115 15.25 -4.08 -13.89
CA LYS A 115 15.81 -4.93 -14.94
C LYS A 115 17.30 -5.20 -14.68
N ALA A 116 17.75 -6.38 -15.08
CA ALA A 116 19.16 -6.78 -15.10
C ALA A 116 19.93 -6.13 -16.27
#